data_AF-A0A8S4QY89-F1
#
_entry.id   AF-A0A8S4QY89-F1
#
_cell.length_a   1.000
_cell.length_b   1.000
_cell.length_c   1.000
_cell.angle_alpha   90.00
_cell.angle_beta   90.00
_cell.angle_gamma   90.00
#
_symmetry.space_group_name_H-M   'P 1'
#
loop_
_entity.id
_entity.type
_entity.pdbx_description
1 polymer ?
#
loop_
_entity_poly.entity_id
_entity_poly.type
_entity_poly.pdbx_seq_one_letter_code
_entity_poly.pdbx_strand_id
1 'polypeptide(L)'
;MLGVSLLDQIRNKKILRRTGVIDIAQRIAKMKWQWAGHIACRTDGRWGSKGLEWQPRTGKSSVGRPPMRWADDIKSVSGNRRTQASQNRGIWNGRGRLSVDMMIPQE
;
A
#
# COMPACT_ATOMS: atom_id res chain seq x y z
N MET A 1 19.44 20.10 15.14
CA MET A 1 17.97 20.07 15.29
C MET A 1 17.36 21.22 14.50
N LEU A 2 16.14 21.08 13.97
CA LEU A 2 15.50 22.05 13.07
C LEU A 2 15.00 23.34 13.75
N GLY A 3 15.17 23.48 15.06
CA GLY A 3 14.77 24.69 15.82
C GLY A 3 13.26 24.97 15.79
N VAL A 4 12.43 23.96 15.55
CA VAL A 4 10.97 24.09 15.43
C VAL A 4 10.28 23.57 16.69
N SER A 5 9.28 24.33 17.13
CA SER A 5 8.42 24.03 18.28
C SER A 5 7.00 23.70 17.81
N LEU A 6 6.18 23.15 18.71
CA LEU A 6 4.75 22.91 18.43
C LEU A 6 3.97 24.23 18.22
N LEU A 7 4.45 25.34 18.79
CA LEU A 7 3.82 26.66 18.66
C LEU A 7 3.93 27.24 17.26
N ASP A 8 4.93 26.84 16.48
CA ASP A 8 5.11 27.32 15.11
C ASP A 8 4.01 26.79 14.16
N GLN A 9 3.24 25.79 14.61
CA GLN A 9 2.14 25.15 13.85
C GLN A 9 2.53 24.81 12.39
N ILE A 10 3.78 24.41 12.18
CA ILE A 10 4.31 24.12 10.86
C ILE A 10 3.74 22.76 10.40
N ARG A 11 3.04 22.78 9.27
CA ARG A 11 2.54 21.54 8.64
C ARG A 11 3.69 20.56 8.38
N ASN A 12 3.47 19.28 8.68
CA ASN A 12 4.46 18.21 8.53
C ASN A 12 5.07 18.15 7.11
N LYS A 13 4.28 18.40 6.06
CA LYS A 13 4.77 18.50 4.66
C LYS A 13 5.95 19.48 4.51
N LYS A 14 5.94 20.62 5.22
CA LYS A 14 7.04 21.60 5.19
C LYS A 14 8.29 21.09 5.89
N ILE A 15 8.13 20.37 7.00
CA ILE A 15 9.24 19.77 7.76
C ILE A 15 9.92 18.70 6.89
N LEU A 16 9.13 17.81 6.28
CA LEU A 16 9.63 16.78 5.37
C LEU A 16 10.40 17.37 4.17
N ARG A 17 9.89 18.45 3.57
CA ARG A 17 10.59 19.17 2.49
C ARG A 17 11.94 19.74 2.94
N ARG A 18 12.03 20.24 4.18
CA ARG A 18 13.29 20.78 4.74
C ARG A 18 14.30 19.70 5.09
N THR A 19 13.85 18.53 5.55
CA THR A 19 14.74 17.43 5.95
C THR A 19 15.10 16.48 4.82
N GLY A 20 14.36 16.52 3.71
CA GLY A 20 14.50 15.55 2.61
C GLY A 20 14.02 14.15 2.97
N VAL A 21 13.33 13.99 4.12
CA VAL A 21 12.81 12.70 4.57
C VAL A 21 11.56 12.35 3.75
N ILE A 22 11.50 11.09 3.31
CA ILE A 22 10.35 10.56 2.58
C ILE A 22 9.15 10.50 3.52
N ASP A 23 7.98 10.91 3.00
CA ASP A 23 6.74 10.81 3.74
C ASP A 23 6.46 9.38 4.20
N ILE A 24 6.05 9.23 5.47
CA ILE A 24 5.87 7.92 6.08
C ILE A 24 4.75 7.13 5.41
N ALA A 25 3.68 7.80 4.97
CA ALA A 25 2.60 7.12 4.28
C ALA A 25 3.12 6.59 2.94
N GLN A 26 3.93 7.35 2.20
CA GLN A 26 4.55 6.86 0.95
C GLN A 26 5.43 5.63 1.20
N ARG A 27 6.18 5.64 2.31
CA ARG A 27 7.01 4.50 2.71
C ARG A 27 6.18 3.26 3.02
N ILE A 28 5.09 3.43 3.78
CA ILE A 28 4.16 2.36 4.14
C ILE A 28 3.51 1.78 2.88
N ALA A 29 3.01 2.63 1.97
CA ALA A 29 2.38 2.20 0.73
C ALA A 29 3.35 1.40 -0.16
N LYS A 30 4.60 1.86 -0.29
CA LYS A 30 5.65 1.13 -1.01
C LYS A 30 5.94 -0.24 -0.39
N MET A 31 6.11 -0.30 0.93
CA MET A 31 6.36 -1.56 1.64
C MET A 31 5.19 -2.54 1.49
N LYS A 32 3.95 -2.03 1.60
CA LYS A 32 2.73 -2.80 1.38
C LYS A 32 2.70 -3.41 -0.03
N TRP A 33 3.04 -2.63 -1.06
CA TRP A 33 3.10 -3.10 -2.46
C TRP A 33 4.19 -4.16 -2.69
N GLN A 34 5.36 -3.97 -2.09
CA GLN A 34 6.47 -4.94 -2.18
C GLN A 34 6.12 -6.26 -1.49
N TRP A 35 5.53 -6.18 -0.29
CA TRP A 35 5.08 -7.36 0.44
C TRP A 35 4.00 -8.11 -0.34
N ALA A 36 3.03 -7.40 -0.92
CA ALA A 36 1.98 -7.99 -1.72
C ALA A 36 2.53 -8.78 -2.93
N GLY A 37 3.50 -8.22 -3.65
CA GLY A 37 4.15 -8.92 -4.77
C GLY A 37 4.94 -10.14 -4.32
N HIS A 38 5.65 -10.03 -3.19
CA HIS A 38 6.40 -11.14 -2.61
C HIS A 38 5.51 -12.31 -2.22
N ILE A 39 4.36 -12.03 -1.60
CA ILE A 39 3.39 -13.05 -1.18
C ILE A 39 2.61 -13.61 -2.38
N ALA A 40 2.19 -12.78 -3.33
CA ALA A 40 1.43 -13.23 -4.51
C ALA A 40 2.23 -14.19 -5.43
N CYS A 41 3.57 -14.12 -5.39
CA CYS A 41 4.44 -15.04 -6.13
C CYS A 41 4.75 -16.35 -5.38
N ARG A 42 4.34 -16.50 -4.12
CA ARG A 42 4.60 -17.72 -3.36
C ARG A 42 3.56 -18.79 -3.66
N THR A 43 4.04 -19.97 -4.03
CA THR A 43 3.23 -21.18 -4.28
C THR A 43 3.29 -22.19 -3.14
N ASP A 44 3.95 -21.85 -2.03
CA ASP A 44 4.23 -22.76 -0.89
C ASP A 44 3.06 -22.93 0.10
N GLY A 45 1.87 -22.42 -0.23
CA GLY A 45 0.64 -22.62 0.54
C GLY A 45 0.65 -22.02 1.96
N ARG A 46 1.61 -21.14 2.26
CA ARG A 46 1.76 -20.52 3.59
C ARG A 46 0.60 -19.58 3.92
N TRP A 47 0.47 -19.30 5.21
CA TRP A 47 -0.55 -18.39 5.75
C TRP A 47 -0.57 -17.00 5.09
N GLY A 48 0.58 -16.51 4.61
CA GLY A 48 0.65 -15.23 3.89
C GLY A 48 -0.22 -15.22 2.63
N SER A 49 -0.13 -16.25 1.79
CA SER A 49 -0.95 -16.35 0.57
C SER A 49 -2.42 -16.53 0.91
N LYS A 50 -2.72 -17.37 1.92
CA LYS A 50 -4.08 -17.56 2.42
C LYS A 50 -4.68 -16.27 2.98
N GLY A 51 -3.89 -15.47 3.69
CA GLY A 51 -4.31 -14.19 4.27
C GLY A 51 -4.55 -13.11 3.23
N LEU A 52 -3.76 -13.08 2.15
CA LEU A 52 -3.94 -12.16 1.04
C LEU A 52 -5.25 -12.43 0.28
N GLU A 53 -5.58 -13.70 0.08
CA GLU A 53 -6.81 -14.15 -0.58
C GLU A 53 -7.98 -14.35 0.38
N TRP A 54 -7.76 -14.11 1.68
CA TRP A 54 -8.73 -14.45 2.69
C TRP A 54 -10.02 -13.63 2.51
N GLN A 55 -11.10 -14.37 2.32
CA GLN A 55 -12.44 -13.83 2.22
C GLN A 55 -13.26 -14.37 3.38
N PRO A 56 -13.78 -13.53 4.28
CA PRO A 56 -14.85 -13.97 5.18
C PRO A 56 -16.04 -14.37 4.31
N ARG A 57 -16.30 -15.68 4.24
CA ARG A 57 -17.32 -16.28 3.35
C ARG A 57 -18.75 -16.09 3.88
N THR A 58 -18.92 -15.48 5.05
CA THR A 58 -20.20 -15.48 5.75
C THR A 58 -20.38 -14.15 6.49
N GLY A 59 -21.27 -13.28 5.98
CA GLY A 59 -21.75 -12.10 6.70
C GLY A 59 -21.67 -10.77 5.94
N LYS A 60 -22.65 -9.90 6.20
CA LYS A 60 -22.61 -8.48 5.84
C LYS A 60 -21.59 -7.79 6.76
N SER A 61 -20.68 -6.97 6.22
CA SER A 61 -19.79 -6.16 7.05
C SER A 61 -20.61 -5.19 7.90
N SER A 62 -20.13 -4.89 9.11
CA SER A 62 -20.74 -3.84 9.94
C SER A 62 -20.77 -2.51 9.20
N VAL A 63 -21.81 -1.72 9.44
CA VAL A 63 -21.95 -0.37 8.88
C VAL A 63 -20.70 0.45 9.24
N GLY A 64 -20.08 1.07 8.24
CA GLY A 64 -18.88 1.89 8.40
C GLY A 64 -17.55 1.19 8.08
N ARG A 65 -17.50 -0.14 7.92
CA ARG A 65 -16.29 -0.81 7.44
C ARG A 65 -16.31 -0.85 5.90
N PRO A 66 -15.31 -0.27 5.21
CA PRO A 66 -15.25 -0.35 3.76
C PRO A 66 -15.28 -1.80 3.31
N PRO A 67 -16.00 -2.14 2.23
CA PRO A 67 -15.97 -3.48 1.64
C PRO A 67 -14.60 -3.83 1.03
N MET A 68 -13.68 -2.84 0.99
CA MET A 68 -12.39 -2.91 0.33
C MET A 68 -11.44 -3.86 1.05
N ARG A 69 -11.02 -4.90 0.33
CA ARG A 69 -10.05 -5.89 0.80
C ARG A 69 -8.64 -5.52 0.37
N TRP A 70 -7.66 -6.13 1.01
CA TRP A 70 -6.27 -6.00 0.58
C TRP A 70 -6.05 -6.50 -0.85
N ALA A 71 -6.75 -7.58 -1.22
CA ALA A 71 -6.80 -8.08 -2.59
C ALA A 71 -7.38 -7.05 -3.58
N ASP A 72 -8.32 -6.21 -3.16
CA ASP A 72 -8.96 -5.20 -4.01
C ASP A 72 -8.02 -4.02 -4.28
N ASP A 73 -7.25 -3.58 -3.28
CA ASP A 73 -6.17 -2.58 -3.45
C ASP A 73 -5.15 -3.04 -4.50
N ILE A 74 -4.80 -4.33 -4.48
CA ILE A 74 -3.84 -4.89 -5.43
C ILE A 74 -4.52 -5.04 -6.80
N LYS A 75 -5.80 -5.42 -6.83
CA LYS A 75 -6.59 -5.57 -8.07
C LYS A 75 -6.75 -4.26 -8.81
N SER A 76 -7.00 -3.15 -8.10
CA SER A 76 -7.20 -1.84 -8.72
C SER A 76 -5.97 -1.38 -9.50
N VAL A 77 -4.77 -1.74 -9.02
CA VAL A 77 -3.49 -1.35 -9.64
C VAL A 77 -2.95 -2.40 -10.64
N SER A 78 -3.12 -3.70 -10.35
CA SER A 78 -2.52 -4.78 -11.16
C SER A 78 -3.49 -5.52 -12.09
N GLY A 79 -4.80 -5.27 -11.95
CA GLY A 79 -5.86 -5.96 -12.68
C GLY A 79 -6.13 -7.37 -12.18
N ASN A 80 -6.79 -8.19 -13.01
CA ASN A 80 -7.13 -9.58 -12.66
C ASN A 80 -5.93 -10.53 -12.71
N ARG A 81 -4.87 -10.21 -13.46
CA ARG A 81 -3.67 -11.05 -13.65
C ARG A 81 -2.57 -10.71 -12.65
N ARG A 82 -2.88 -10.77 -11.35
CA ARG A 82 -1.96 -10.36 -10.28
C ARG A 82 -0.73 -11.26 -10.21
N THR A 83 -0.92 -12.58 -10.27
CA THR A 83 0.15 -13.59 -10.22
C THR A 83 1.13 -13.45 -11.39
N GLN A 84 0.63 -13.13 -12.59
CA GLN A 84 1.46 -12.91 -13.77
C GLN A 84 2.16 -11.54 -13.74
N ALA A 85 1.48 -10.52 -13.23
CA ALA A 85 2.06 -9.19 -13.06
C ALA A 85 3.13 -9.13 -11.96
N SER A 86 3.00 -9.92 -10.89
CA SER A 86 3.97 -9.99 -9.79
C SER A 86 5.23 -10.78 -10.15
N GLN A 87 5.13 -11.73 -11.09
CA GLN A 87 6.28 -12.46 -11.63
C GLN A 87 7.23 -11.53 -12.41
N ASN A 88 6.69 -10.55 -13.14
CA ASN A 88 7.51 -9.52 -13.78
C ASN A 88 7.78 -8.36 -12.80
N ARG A 89 8.93 -8.43 -12.10
CA ARG A 89 9.34 -7.40 -11.14
C ARG A 89 9.47 -5.99 -11.71
N GLY A 90 9.82 -5.84 -12.99
CA GLY A 90 9.90 -4.53 -13.65
C GLY A 90 8.53 -3.87 -13.73
N ILE A 91 7.53 -4.61 -14.21
CA ILE A 91 6.13 -4.17 -14.29
C ILE A 91 5.56 -3.93 -12.89
N TRP A 92 5.84 -4.83 -11.94
CA TRP A 92 5.36 -4.70 -10.56
C TRP A 92 5.91 -3.45 -9.86
N ASN A 93 7.22 -3.20 -9.98
CA ASN A 93 7.85 -2.03 -9.38
C ASN A 93 7.39 -0.73 -10.05
N GLY A 94 7.17 -0.73 -11.37
CA GLY A 94 6.63 0.41 -12.10
C GLY A 94 5.21 0.78 -11.65
N ARG A 95 4.36 -0.23 -11.44
CA ARG A 95 2.98 -0.05 -10.95
C ARG A 95 2.90 0.36 -9.48
N GLY A 96 3.94 0.10 -8.69
CA GLY A 96 3.99 0.47 -7.28
C GLY A 96 3.86 1.98 -7.04
N ARG A 97 4.27 2.82 -7.99
CA ARG A 97 4.08 4.28 -7.91
C ARG A 97 2.60 4.66 -7.97
N LEU A 98 1.85 4.06 -8.89
CA LEU A 98 0.40 4.27 -9.02
C LEU A 98 -0.36 3.83 -7.76
N SER A 99 0.11 2.75 -7.11
CA SER A 99 -0.45 2.33 -5.82
C SER A 99 -0.21 3.34 -4.71
N VAL A 100 0.96 3.98 -4.68
CA VAL A 100 1.29 5.02 -3.68
C VAL A 100 0.43 6.26 -3.92
N ASP A 101 0.27 6.67 -5.18
CA ASP A 101 -0.51 7.86 -5.55
C ASP A 101 -2.02 7.66 -5.32
N MET A 102 -2.56 6.46 -5.55
CA MET A 102 -3.96 6.14 -5.21
C MET A 102 -4.23 6.05 -3.71
N MET A 103 -3.23 5.64 -2.90
CA MET A 103 -3.39 5.53 -1.45
C MET A 103 -3.19 6.86 -0.72
N ILE A 104 -2.48 7.80 -1.33
CA ILE A 104 -2.14 9.09 -0.72
C ILE A 104 -2.47 10.17 -1.74
N PRO A 105 -3.73 10.64 -1.75
CA PRO A 105 -4.13 11.75 -2.60
C PRO A 105 -3.24 12.96 -2.30
N GLN A 106 -2.63 13.51 -3.35
CA GLN A 106 -1.93 14.78 -3.23
C GLN A 106 -2.98 15.89 -3.15
N GLU A 107 -3.20 16.43 -1.95
CA GLU A 107 -3.84 17.75 -1.78
C GLU A 107 -2.96 18.89 -2.30
#